data_AF-D2YIX5-F1
#
_entry.id   AF-D2YIX5-F1
#
_cell.length_a   1.000
_cell.length_b   1.000
_cell.length_c   1.000
_cell.angle_alpha   90.00
_cell.angle_beta   90.00
_cell.angle_gamma   90.00
#
_symmetry.space_group_name_H-M   'P 1'
#
loop_
_entity.id
_entity.type
_entity.pdbx_description
1 polymer ?
#
loop_
_entity_poly.entity_id
_entity_poly.type
_entity_poly.pdbx_seq_one_letter_code
_entity_poly.pdbx_strand_id
1 'polypeptide(L)'
;MTKSFVIGGDQPKTQSFTVPYGGLIYAQGGNSEQVTLSFSGTVNAPLYKNGQWQNGLNSPAPIGEVVSNTFVFTAPKANLNASGYNGGIAQFADDLDTFSQDINDFYARDENVDGKRNRKATGESNPNNRHHFVNDIAISIGAAHSGYPVMNSSFNARSQSLNTAPLNSWLLWHEVGHNAAEAPFNVDGATEVVNNLLALYMQDRHLGKMARVEQDIRIAPDFVKMEHGHAWGAGGAGERLVMFAQLKEWAESEFDIADWYPNELPSYYKVESGVKGWNLFKLMHRFTRNADDGVINLKGENLCQATGLGKSDQLMLCASYAAQTDLTEFFEAWNPGSKAFVYPGDPKPHYEGGITEAGKSRVRAQQYPKPVRNPLLINEISQ
;
A
#
# COMPACT_ATOMS: atom_id res chain seq x y z
N MET A 1 -19.62 14.01 15.64
CA MET A 1 -20.26 12.73 16.04
C MET A 1 -21.25 12.37 14.94
N THR A 2 -21.00 11.29 14.20
CA THR A 2 -21.89 10.82 13.13
C THR A 2 -23.18 10.28 13.73
N LYS A 3 -24.32 10.62 13.15
CA LYS A 3 -25.62 10.09 13.56
C LYS A 3 -26.05 9.00 12.59
N SER A 4 -26.22 7.79 13.09
CA SER A 4 -26.61 6.61 12.29
C SER A 4 -27.94 6.05 12.80
N PHE A 5 -28.75 5.52 11.88
CA PHE A 5 -30.01 4.83 12.18
C PHE A 5 -30.30 3.80 11.09
N VAL A 6 -31.13 2.81 11.38
CA VAL A 6 -31.54 1.76 10.43
C VAL A 6 -32.99 2.01 10.01
N ILE A 7 -33.28 1.88 8.71
CA ILE A 7 -34.62 2.01 8.13
C ILE A 7 -34.96 0.77 7.30
N GLY A 8 -36.22 0.32 7.37
CA GLY A 8 -36.70 -0.87 6.66
C GLY A 8 -36.52 -2.20 7.41
N GLY A 9 -36.94 -3.32 6.81
CA GLY A 9 -37.09 -4.60 7.51
C GLY A 9 -38.20 -4.53 8.58
N ASP A 10 -37.88 -4.96 9.80
CA ASP A 10 -38.76 -4.84 10.98
C ASP A 10 -38.69 -3.44 11.65
N GLN A 11 -37.91 -2.51 11.08
CA GLN A 11 -37.74 -1.14 11.59
C GLN A 11 -38.66 -0.13 10.87
N PRO A 12 -38.83 1.09 11.42
CA PRO A 12 -39.59 2.14 10.74
C PRO A 12 -39.09 2.39 9.32
N LYS A 13 -40.04 2.59 8.39
CA LYS A 13 -39.75 2.93 6.98
C LYS A 13 -39.44 4.42 6.76
N THR A 14 -39.68 5.24 7.78
CA THR A 14 -39.45 6.68 7.78
C THR A 14 -38.85 7.07 9.12
N GLN A 15 -37.84 7.94 9.09
CA GLN A 15 -37.21 8.50 10.28
C GLN A 15 -36.97 9.99 10.07
N SER A 16 -37.27 10.80 11.10
CA SER A 16 -36.88 12.20 11.15
C SER A 16 -35.75 12.40 12.13
N PHE A 17 -34.78 13.23 11.77
CA PHE A 17 -33.65 13.55 12.63
C PHE A 17 -33.09 14.93 12.29
N THR A 18 -32.54 15.59 13.31
CA THR A 18 -31.79 16.84 13.15
C THR A 18 -30.31 16.58 13.42
N VAL A 19 -29.45 17.14 12.57
CA VAL A 19 -27.99 17.17 12.76
C VAL A 19 -27.57 18.63 12.84
N PRO A 20 -27.20 19.16 14.02
CA PRO A 20 -26.95 20.60 14.20
C PRO A 20 -25.89 21.20 13.27
N TYR A 21 -24.90 20.40 12.85
CA TYR A 21 -23.80 20.83 11.99
C TYR A 21 -24.00 20.47 10.52
N GLY A 22 -25.08 19.76 10.18
CA GLY A 22 -25.23 19.10 8.89
C GLY A 22 -24.18 17.99 8.67
N GLY A 23 -24.05 17.55 7.42
CA GLY A 23 -23.09 16.53 7.01
C GLY A 23 -23.52 15.87 5.69
N LEU A 24 -22.58 15.19 5.04
CA LEU A 24 -22.92 14.32 3.91
C LEU A 24 -23.73 13.12 4.43
N ILE A 25 -24.71 12.69 3.63
CA ILE A 25 -25.58 11.57 3.95
C ILE A 25 -25.08 10.36 3.18
N TYR A 26 -24.70 9.32 3.91
CA TYR A 26 -24.30 8.03 3.34
C TYR A 26 -25.36 6.99 3.63
N ALA A 27 -25.65 6.15 2.64
CA ALA A 27 -26.45 4.95 2.82
C ALA A 27 -25.50 3.76 2.77
N GLN A 28 -25.47 2.99 3.85
CA GLN A 28 -24.79 1.70 3.88
C GLN A 28 -25.84 0.60 3.67
N GLY A 29 -25.56 -0.30 2.72
CA GLY A 29 -26.48 -1.37 2.37
C GLY A 29 -26.70 -2.37 3.50
N GLY A 30 -27.84 -3.07 3.43
CA GLY A 30 -28.12 -4.32 4.15
C GLY A 30 -28.14 -5.51 3.18
N ASN A 31 -28.87 -6.58 3.49
CA ASN A 31 -29.00 -7.78 2.64
C ASN A 31 -29.92 -7.58 1.41
N SER A 32 -30.09 -6.35 0.93
CA SER A 32 -31.01 -6.02 -0.18
C SER A 32 -30.23 -5.69 -1.45
N GLU A 33 -30.70 -6.21 -2.60
CA GLU A 33 -30.09 -5.92 -3.91
C GLU A 33 -30.21 -4.44 -4.30
N GLN A 34 -31.35 -3.81 -3.98
CA GLN A 34 -31.61 -2.40 -4.25
C GLN A 34 -32.51 -1.80 -3.18
N VAL A 35 -32.26 -0.55 -2.81
CA VAL A 35 -33.10 0.24 -1.90
C VAL A 35 -33.32 1.62 -2.51
N THR A 36 -34.55 2.12 -2.46
CA THR A 36 -34.87 3.52 -2.80
C THR A 36 -35.02 4.31 -1.51
N LEU A 37 -34.27 5.40 -1.39
CA LEU A 37 -34.32 6.32 -0.25
C LEU A 37 -34.77 7.70 -0.73
N SER A 38 -35.77 8.26 -0.04
CA SER A 38 -36.26 9.62 -0.29
C SER A 38 -35.88 10.52 0.87
N PHE A 39 -35.25 11.65 0.57
CA PHE A 39 -34.82 12.63 1.57
C PHE A 39 -35.64 13.92 1.42
N SER A 40 -36.11 14.47 2.54
CA SER A 40 -36.81 15.76 2.60
C SER A 40 -36.10 16.67 3.61
N GLY A 41 -36.09 17.98 3.34
CA GLY A 41 -35.37 18.95 4.17
C GLY A 41 -33.85 18.95 3.98
N THR A 42 -33.33 18.36 2.90
CA THR A 42 -31.91 18.31 2.56
C THR A 42 -31.54 19.29 1.46
N VAL A 43 -30.25 19.58 1.33
CA VAL A 43 -29.67 20.36 0.22
C VAL A 43 -28.67 19.50 -0.55
N ASN A 44 -28.47 19.80 -1.83
CA ASN A 44 -27.49 19.09 -2.64
C ASN A 44 -26.06 19.44 -2.20
N ALA A 45 -25.19 18.45 -2.19
CA ALA A 45 -23.75 18.61 -2.17
C ALA A 45 -23.19 18.36 -3.59
N PRO A 46 -22.13 19.06 -4.02
CA PRO A 46 -21.47 18.73 -5.27
C PRO A 46 -21.06 17.26 -5.30
N LEU A 47 -21.41 16.57 -6.38
CA LEU A 47 -21.17 15.14 -6.52
C LEU A 47 -20.80 14.84 -7.96
N TYR A 48 -19.54 14.46 -8.18
CA TYR A 48 -19.08 13.92 -9.45
C TYR A 48 -19.04 12.39 -9.37
N LYS A 49 -19.79 11.71 -10.23
CA LYS A 49 -19.92 10.25 -10.23
C LYS A 49 -20.35 9.74 -11.59
N ASN A 50 -19.88 8.56 -12.00
CA ASN A 50 -20.20 7.94 -13.29
C ASN A 50 -19.85 8.88 -14.47
N GLY A 51 -18.66 9.51 -14.40
CA GLY A 51 -18.14 10.39 -15.46
C GLY A 51 -18.87 11.73 -15.61
N GLN A 52 -19.73 12.12 -14.67
CA GLN A 52 -20.50 13.37 -14.77
C GLN A 52 -20.87 13.96 -13.41
N TRP A 53 -21.21 15.25 -13.41
CA TRP A 53 -21.77 15.93 -12.24
C TRP A 53 -23.23 15.50 -12.03
N GLN A 54 -23.49 14.75 -10.96
CA GLN A 54 -24.84 14.45 -10.49
C GLN A 54 -25.45 15.70 -9.83
N ASN A 55 -24.61 16.45 -9.11
CA ASN A 55 -24.92 17.74 -8.52
C ASN A 55 -23.76 18.69 -8.80
N GLY A 56 -24.02 19.85 -9.42
CA GLY A 56 -22.97 20.78 -9.83
C GLY A 56 -22.28 21.52 -8.68
N LEU A 57 -21.18 22.22 -8.99
CA LEU A 57 -20.41 23.04 -8.04
C LEU A 57 -21.21 24.23 -7.47
N ASN A 58 -22.31 24.63 -8.11
CA ASN A 58 -23.26 25.63 -7.59
C ASN A 58 -24.12 25.10 -6.43
N SER A 59 -24.05 23.81 -6.10
CA SER A 59 -24.82 23.20 -5.00
C SER A 59 -24.54 23.87 -3.64
N PRO A 60 -25.52 23.97 -2.72
CA PRO A 60 -25.37 24.74 -1.49
C PRO A 60 -24.33 24.21 -0.50
N ALA A 61 -24.11 22.88 -0.43
CA ALA A 61 -23.23 22.32 0.58
C ALA A 61 -21.76 22.78 0.40
N PRO A 62 -21.01 23.03 1.50
CA PRO A 62 -19.63 23.54 1.45
C PRO A 62 -18.59 22.45 1.10
N ILE A 63 -18.99 21.18 1.17
CA ILE A 63 -18.16 20.00 0.86
C ILE A 63 -18.88 19.16 -0.18
N GLY A 64 -18.11 18.39 -0.95
CA GLY A 64 -18.64 17.49 -1.97
C GLY A 64 -17.71 16.32 -2.21
N GLU A 65 -18.09 15.46 -3.14
CA GLU A 65 -17.37 14.21 -3.41
C GLU A 65 -17.12 13.96 -4.90
N VAL A 66 -15.98 13.33 -5.16
CA VAL A 66 -15.68 12.61 -6.40
C VAL A 66 -15.78 11.12 -6.07
N VAL A 67 -16.69 10.42 -6.75
CA VAL A 67 -16.87 8.97 -6.61
C VAL A 67 -16.48 8.33 -7.94
N SER A 68 -15.28 7.74 -7.97
CA SER A 68 -14.80 6.93 -9.09
C SER A 68 -15.26 5.48 -8.93
N ASN A 69 -14.75 4.54 -9.73
CA ASN A 69 -15.08 3.13 -9.56
C ASN A 69 -14.50 2.56 -8.26
N THR A 70 -13.33 3.03 -7.85
CA THR A 70 -12.58 2.47 -6.72
C THR A 70 -12.32 3.43 -5.57
N PHE A 71 -12.65 4.72 -5.70
CA PHE A 71 -12.44 5.73 -4.68
C PHE A 71 -13.68 6.59 -4.40
N VAL A 72 -13.77 7.04 -3.16
CA VAL A 72 -14.52 8.20 -2.73
C VAL A 72 -13.50 9.24 -2.25
N PHE A 73 -13.52 10.42 -2.83
CA PHE A 73 -12.68 11.54 -2.43
C PHE A 73 -13.56 12.70 -1.96
N THR A 74 -13.44 13.06 -0.69
CA THR A 74 -14.22 14.13 -0.07
C THR A 74 -13.33 15.35 0.16
N ALA A 75 -13.80 16.52 -0.28
CA ALA A 75 -13.04 17.77 -0.19
C ALA A 75 -13.97 19.00 -0.10
N PRO A 76 -13.44 20.20 0.25
CA PRO A 76 -14.18 21.44 0.09
C PRO A 76 -14.67 21.60 -1.35
N LYS A 77 -15.87 22.17 -1.52
CA LYS A 77 -16.51 22.31 -2.84
C LYS A 77 -15.63 23.06 -3.86
N ALA A 78 -14.84 24.02 -3.40
CA ALA A 78 -14.02 24.86 -4.27
C ALA A 78 -12.90 24.03 -4.93
N ASN A 79 -12.27 23.13 -4.18
CA ASN A 79 -11.18 22.26 -4.67
C ASN A 79 -11.64 21.37 -5.83
N LEU A 80 -12.93 21.01 -5.87
CA LEU A 80 -13.51 20.17 -6.91
C LEU A 80 -13.66 20.88 -8.27
N ASN A 81 -13.30 22.16 -8.35
CA ASN A 81 -13.03 22.84 -9.63
C ASN A 81 -11.82 22.20 -10.34
N ALA A 82 -10.90 21.60 -9.58
CA ALA A 82 -9.69 20.96 -10.09
C ALA A 82 -8.83 21.92 -10.94
N SER A 83 -8.79 23.20 -10.56
CA SER A 83 -7.99 24.22 -11.25
C SER A 83 -6.52 23.80 -11.31
N GLY A 84 -5.97 23.77 -12.52
CA GLY A 84 -4.58 23.37 -12.76
C GLY A 84 -4.35 21.85 -12.85
N TYR A 85 -5.38 21.02 -12.69
CA TYR A 85 -5.31 19.60 -12.96
C TYR A 85 -5.56 19.33 -14.45
N ASN A 86 -4.59 18.76 -15.16
CA ASN A 86 -4.76 18.45 -16.58
C ASN A 86 -5.92 17.44 -16.77
N GLY A 87 -6.86 17.73 -17.66
CA GLY A 87 -8.10 16.94 -17.82
C GLY A 87 -9.16 17.14 -16.71
N GLY A 88 -8.89 18.02 -15.73
CA GLY A 88 -9.85 18.44 -14.71
C GLY A 88 -10.33 17.31 -13.80
N ILE A 89 -11.56 17.44 -13.29
CA ILE A 89 -12.14 16.51 -12.32
C ILE A 89 -12.35 15.09 -12.89
N ALA A 90 -12.53 14.97 -14.21
CA ALA A 90 -12.69 13.70 -14.90
C ALA A 90 -11.38 12.90 -14.84
N GLN A 91 -10.27 13.51 -15.29
CA GLN A 91 -8.95 12.88 -15.20
C GLN A 91 -8.55 12.58 -13.76
N PHE A 92 -8.88 13.45 -12.80
CA PHE A 92 -8.63 13.15 -11.39
C PHE A 92 -9.35 11.87 -10.92
N ALA A 93 -10.59 11.64 -11.36
CA ALA A 93 -11.33 10.42 -11.03
C ALA A 93 -10.70 9.19 -11.69
N ASP A 94 -10.26 9.31 -12.95
CA ASP A 94 -9.59 8.24 -13.69
C ASP A 94 -8.21 7.91 -13.08
N ASP A 95 -7.50 8.91 -12.59
CA ASP A 95 -6.21 8.76 -11.90
C ASP A 95 -6.37 8.05 -10.55
N LEU A 96 -7.47 8.29 -9.83
CA LEU A 96 -7.81 7.54 -8.61
C LEU A 96 -8.06 6.05 -8.93
N ASP A 97 -8.79 5.75 -10.00
CA ASP A 97 -9.03 4.38 -10.46
C ASP A 97 -7.73 3.70 -10.91
N THR A 98 -6.86 4.44 -11.61
CA THR A 98 -5.52 3.98 -12.00
C THR A 98 -4.67 3.64 -10.78
N PHE A 99 -4.64 4.52 -9.78
CA PHE A 99 -3.94 4.26 -8.52
C PHE A 99 -4.45 2.97 -7.84
N SER A 100 -5.76 2.77 -7.75
CA SER A 100 -6.31 1.52 -7.21
C SER A 100 -5.93 0.27 -8.00
N GLN A 101 -5.90 0.37 -9.33
CA GLN A 101 -5.43 -0.74 -10.16
C GLN A 101 -3.95 -1.03 -9.91
N ASP A 102 -3.12 0.00 -9.72
CA ASP A 102 -1.70 -0.19 -9.41
C ASP A 102 -1.47 -0.81 -8.02
N ILE A 103 -2.33 -0.51 -7.03
CA ILE A 103 -2.34 -1.23 -5.75
C ILE A 103 -2.60 -2.72 -6.00
N ASN A 104 -3.65 -3.05 -6.76
CA ASN A 104 -3.97 -4.43 -7.09
C ASN A 104 -2.80 -5.11 -7.83
N ASP A 105 -2.14 -4.43 -8.77
CA ASP A 105 -0.96 -4.93 -9.46
C ASP A 105 0.20 -5.20 -8.48
N PHE A 106 0.52 -4.25 -7.60
CA PHE A 106 1.62 -4.36 -6.64
C PHE A 106 1.45 -5.53 -5.68
N TYR A 107 0.22 -5.76 -5.23
CA TYR A 107 -0.10 -6.90 -4.39
C TYR A 107 -0.43 -8.16 -5.18
N ALA A 108 -0.30 -8.18 -6.52
CA ALA A 108 -0.64 -9.32 -7.38
C ALA A 108 -2.06 -9.87 -7.14
N ARG A 109 -3.06 -8.97 -7.10
CA ARG A 109 -4.48 -9.26 -6.88
C ARG A 109 -5.26 -9.07 -8.18
N ASP A 110 -5.89 -10.15 -8.64
CA ASP A 110 -6.53 -10.25 -9.95
C ASP A 110 -7.93 -10.88 -9.91
N GLU A 111 -8.38 -11.38 -8.76
CA GLU A 111 -9.73 -11.96 -8.63
C GLU A 111 -10.78 -10.87 -8.37
N ASN A 112 -11.99 -11.08 -8.89
CA ASN A 112 -13.16 -10.23 -8.64
C ASN A 112 -13.72 -10.44 -7.22
N VAL A 113 -14.89 -9.86 -6.92
CA VAL A 113 -15.50 -9.86 -5.57
C VAL A 113 -15.67 -11.25 -4.94
N ASP A 114 -15.88 -12.28 -5.76
CA ASP A 114 -16.04 -13.69 -5.36
C ASP A 114 -14.69 -14.42 -5.15
N GLY A 115 -13.59 -13.73 -5.39
CA GLY A 115 -12.23 -14.20 -5.14
C GLY A 115 -12.00 -14.55 -3.67
N LYS A 116 -11.17 -15.56 -3.43
CA LYS A 116 -10.89 -16.08 -2.08
C LYS A 116 -9.53 -15.66 -1.56
N ARG A 117 -8.51 -15.71 -2.43
CA ARG A 117 -7.11 -15.53 -2.01
C ARG A 117 -6.50 -14.28 -2.63
N ASN A 118 -6.85 -13.97 -3.87
CA ASN A 118 -6.26 -12.87 -4.63
C ASN A 118 -7.29 -11.83 -5.06
N ARG A 119 -8.39 -11.73 -4.32
CA ARG A 119 -9.41 -10.69 -4.51
C ARG A 119 -8.78 -9.30 -4.51
N LYS A 120 -9.08 -8.52 -5.54
CA LYS A 120 -8.75 -7.09 -5.62
C LYS A 120 -9.25 -6.35 -4.38
N ALA A 121 -8.44 -5.45 -3.83
CA ALA A 121 -8.82 -4.66 -2.66
C ALA A 121 -10.06 -3.81 -2.98
N THR A 122 -10.02 -3.18 -4.16
CA THR A 122 -11.09 -2.37 -4.75
C THR A 122 -11.18 -2.66 -6.25
N GLY A 123 -12.35 -2.42 -6.84
CA GLY A 123 -12.58 -2.64 -8.27
C GLY A 123 -14.03 -2.37 -8.63
N GLU A 124 -14.30 -2.21 -9.93
CA GLU A 124 -15.65 -1.96 -10.45
C GLU A 124 -16.66 -3.05 -10.02
N SER A 125 -16.21 -4.31 -9.96
CA SER A 125 -17.01 -5.44 -9.50
C SER A 125 -17.33 -5.41 -7.98
N ASN A 126 -16.71 -4.52 -7.21
CA ASN A 126 -16.89 -4.39 -5.78
C ASN A 126 -17.08 -2.91 -5.35
N PRO A 127 -18.18 -2.27 -5.77
CA PRO A 127 -18.40 -0.84 -5.56
C PRO A 127 -18.60 -0.48 -4.08
N ASN A 128 -18.84 -1.44 -3.19
CA ASN A 128 -19.05 -1.18 -1.77
C ASN A 128 -17.74 -1.08 -0.97
N ASN A 129 -16.60 -1.43 -1.58
CA ASN A 129 -15.30 -1.46 -0.91
C ASN A 129 -14.35 -0.37 -1.41
N ARG A 130 -14.85 0.68 -2.07
CA ARG A 130 -14.01 1.80 -2.53
C ARG A 130 -13.09 2.29 -1.41
N HIS A 131 -11.88 2.74 -1.73
CA HIS A 131 -11.10 3.52 -0.79
C HIS A 131 -11.82 4.84 -0.50
N HIS A 132 -11.61 5.42 0.68
CA HIS A 132 -12.18 6.72 1.03
C HIS A 132 -11.07 7.63 1.54
N PHE A 133 -10.85 8.76 0.86
CA PHE A 133 -9.88 9.77 1.25
C PHE A 133 -10.60 11.10 1.49
N VAL A 134 -10.33 11.72 2.64
CA VAL A 134 -11.00 12.93 3.10
C VAL A 134 -9.96 14.00 3.42
N ASN A 135 -10.08 15.16 2.78
CA ASN A 135 -9.46 16.38 3.29
C ASN A 135 -10.39 16.99 4.34
N ASP A 136 -9.91 17.16 5.58
CA ASP A 136 -10.70 17.70 6.70
C ASP A 136 -9.87 18.68 7.54
N ILE A 137 -10.55 19.57 8.27
CA ILE A 137 -9.93 20.51 9.23
C ILE A 137 -9.59 19.75 10.52
N ALA A 138 -10.45 18.83 10.94
CA ALA A 138 -10.33 18.12 12.21
C ALA A 138 -10.17 16.62 11.96
N ILE A 139 -8.93 16.19 11.80
CA ILE A 139 -8.57 14.77 11.71
C ILE A 139 -8.23 14.21 13.10
N SER A 140 -8.25 12.89 13.26
CA SER A 140 -8.14 12.27 14.58
C SER A 140 -6.74 12.39 15.20
N ILE A 141 -5.68 12.40 14.39
CA ILE A 141 -4.29 12.51 14.82
C ILE A 141 -3.38 12.99 13.68
N GLY A 142 -2.32 13.72 14.02
CA GLY A 142 -1.24 14.05 13.08
C GLY A 142 -1.63 15.03 11.98
N ALA A 143 -0.90 14.95 10.85
CA ALA A 143 -1.16 15.75 9.66
C ALA A 143 -1.93 14.97 8.58
N ALA A 144 -1.79 13.65 8.56
CA ALA A 144 -2.63 12.69 7.87
C ALA A 144 -2.60 11.36 8.65
N HIS A 145 -3.58 10.49 8.41
CA HIS A 145 -3.58 9.13 8.92
C HIS A 145 -4.43 8.18 8.07
N SER A 146 -4.06 6.90 8.08
CA SER A 146 -4.77 5.82 7.43
C SER A 146 -6.07 5.46 8.15
N GLY A 147 -6.86 4.59 7.52
CA GLY A 147 -8.17 4.18 8.02
C GLY A 147 -9.24 4.20 6.93
N TYR A 148 -10.50 4.15 7.36
CA TYR A 148 -11.66 4.31 6.50
C TYR A 148 -12.61 5.36 7.11
N PRO A 149 -12.46 6.64 6.74
CA PRO A 149 -11.59 7.16 5.68
C PRO A 149 -10.10 7.31 6.06
N VAL A 150 -9.24 7.38 5.04
CA VAL A 150 -7.95 8.06 5.13
C VAL A 150 -8.22 9.55 5.28
N MET A 151 -7.59 10.21 6.26
CA MET A 151 -7.84 11.62 6.53
C MET A 151 -6.56 12.45 6.37
N ASN A 152 -6.70 13.64 5.79
CA ASN A 152 -5.61 14.60 5.57
C ASN A 152 -6.04 15.97 6.07
N SER A 153 -5.18 16.61 6.88
CA SER A 153 -5.45 17.94 7.49
C SER A 153 -5.36 19.11 6.50
N SER A 154 -5.08 18.84 5.23
CA SER A 154 -4.87 19.84 4.16
C SER A 154 -6.17 20.50 3.65
N PHE A 155 -7.19 20.67 4.50
CA PHE A 155 -8.45 21.30 4.14
C PHE A 155 -8.28 22.79 3.87
N ASN A 156 -8.60 23.23 2.66
CA ASN A 156 -8.56 24.63 2.27
C ASN A 156 -9.78 25.02 1.43
N ALA A 157 -10.83 25.53 2.07
CA ALA A 157 -12.08 25.91 1.41
C ALA A 157 -11.96 27.06 0.39
N ARG A 158 -10.83 27.76 0.33
CA ARG A 158 -10.59 28.85 -0.62
C ARG A 158 -9.82 28.40 -1.87
N SER A 159 -9.18 27.23 -1.83
CA SER A 159 -8.44 26.69 -2.97
C SER A 159 -9.42 26.23 -4.06
N GLN A 160 -9.10 26.53 -5.32
CA GLN A 160 -9.79 25.92 -6.46
C GLN A 160 -9.04 24.71 -7.02
N SER A 161 -7.82 24.47 -6.53
CA SER A 161 -6.98 23.34 -6.92
C SER A 161 -7.14 22.16 -5.95
N LEU A 162 -7.00 20.96 -6.49
CA LEU A 162 -6.81 19.74 -5.71
C LEU A 162 -5.42 19.77 -5.07
N ASN A 163 -5.33 19.34 -3.83
CA ASN A 163 -4.08 19.25 -3.04
C ASN A 163 -3.44 17.84 -3.10
N THR A 164 -4.02 16.95 -3.91
CA THR A 164 -3.60 15.58 -4.11
C THR A 164 -3.63 15.28 -5.61
N ALA A 165 -2.56 14.70 -6.13
CA ALA A 165 -2.51 14.12 -7.47
C ALA A 165 -2.35 12.60 -7.32
N PRO A 166 -3.35 11.77 -7.69
CA PRO A 166 -3.34 10.35 -7.34
C PRO A 166 -2.13 9.57 -7.87
N LEU A 167 -1.58 9.99 -9.02
CA LEU A 167 -0.38 9.40 -9.64
C LEU A 167 0.91 10.18 -9.33
N ASN A 168 0.88 11.15 -8.42
CA ASN A 168 2.05 11.88 -7.93
C ASN A 168 1.84 12.42 -6.50
N SER A 169 1.47 11.55 -5.55
CA SER A 169 1.23 11.97 -4.16
C SER A 169 1.76 10.95 -3.17
N TRP A 170 2.95 11.24 -2.63
CA TRP A 170 3.54 10.45 -1.55
C TRP A 170 2.58 10.24 -0.38
N LEU A 171 1.89 11.30 0.05
CA LEU A 171 0.93 11.24 1.15
C LEU A 171 -0.20 10.25 0.84
N LEU A 172 -0.85 10.35 -0.32
CA LEU A 172 -1.92 9.42 -0.68
C LEU A 172 -1.40 7.97 -0.68
N TRP A 173 -0.25 7.73 -1.31
CA TRP A 173 0.32 6.38 -1.42
C TRP A 173 0.74 5.81 -0.07
N HIS A 174 1.32 6.64 0.80
CA HIS A 174 1.72 6.27 2.16
C HIS A 174 0.52 5.87 3.02
N GLU A 175 -0.52 6.71 3.05
CA GLU A 175 -1.68 6.47 3.91
C GLU A 175 -2.55 5.30 3.42
N VAL A 176 -2.74 5.18 2.11
CA VAL A 176 -3.42 4.01 1.53
C VAL A 176 -2.54 2.76 1.65
N GLY A 177 -1.21 2.93 1.61
CA GLY A 177 -0.23 1.87 1.86
C GLY A 177 -0.40 1.22 3.22
N HIS A 178 -0.73 1.97 4.28
CA HIS A 178 -1.03 1.39 5.59
C HIS A 178 -2.25 0.46 5.56
N ASN A 179 -3.29 0.81 4.79
CA ASN A 179 -4.48 -0.02 4.65
C ASN A 179 -4.22 -1.31 3.85
N ALA A 180 -3.16 -1.35 3.04
CA ALA A 180 -2.85 -2.44 2.13
C ALA A 180 -1.64 -3.29 2.56
N ALA A 181 -0.80 -2.79 3.46
CA ALA A 181 0.44 -3.44 3.90
C ALA A 181 0.17 -4.85 4.42
N GLU A 182 0.79 -5.85 3.80
CA GLU A 182 0.56 -7.26 4.13
C GLU A 182 1.85 -8.09 4.15
N ALA A 183 1.72 -9.36 4.55
CA ALA A 183 2.81 -10.31 4.60
C ALA A 183 3.47 -10.53 3.21
N PRO A 184 4.77 -10.83 3.15
CA PRO A 184 5.64 -11.19 4.29
C PRO A 184 6.38 -10.00 4.93
N PHE A 185 6.20 -8.77 4.43
CA PHE A 185 7.08 -7.64 4.77
C PHE A 185 6.83 -7.04 6.16
N ASN A 186 5.64 -7.26 6.76
CA ASN A 186 5.23 -6.72 8.06
C ASN A 186 5.93 -7.38 9.27
N VAL A 187 7.23 -7.12 9.43
CA VAL A 187 8.03 -7.49 10.62
C VAL A 187 7.97 -6.41 11.71
N ASP A 188 8.54 -6.69 12.89
CA ASP A 188 8.58 -5.74 13.99
C ASP A 188 9.31 -4.44 13.61
N GLY A 189 8.72 -3.29 13.95
CA GLY A 189 9.27 -1.97 13.61
C GLY A 189 9.06 -1.54 12.15
N ALA A 190 8.25 -2.27 11.38
CA ALA A 190 8.03 -2.01 9.96
C ALA A 190 6.75 -1.22 9.62
N THR A 191 5.96 -0.78 10.62
CA THR A 191 4.66 -0.11 10.40
C THR A 191 4.74 1.10 9.48
N GLU A 192 5.77 1.94 9.65
CA GLU A 192 6.07 3.13 8.82
C GLU A 192 7.07 2.85 7.69
N VAL A 193 7.32 1.57 7.41
CA VAL A 193 8.27 1.11 6.40
C VAL A 193 7.52 0.38 5.28
N VAL A 194 6.70 -0.61 5.62
CA VAL A 194 6.06 -1.50 4.64
C VAL A 194 4.95 -0.79 3.88
N ASN A 195 4.23 0.13 4.52
CA ASN A 195 3.29 1.02 3.84
C ASN A 195 3.95 1.81 2.70
N ASN A 196 5.23 2.15 2.87
CA ASN A 196 6.00 2.89 1.87
C ASN A 196 6.48 2.02 0.70
N LEU A 197 6.35 0.69 0.73
CA LEU A 197 6.67 -0.13 -0.45
C LEU A 197 5.73 0.19 -1.62
N LEU A 198 4.44 0.35 -1.34
CA LEU A 198 3.48 0.84 -2.33
C LEU A 198 3.87 2.25 -2.82
N ALA A 199 4.24 3.15 -1.92
CA ALA A 199 4.62 4.51 -2.28
C ALA A 199 5.88 4.56 -3.17
N LEU A 200 6.88 3.72 -2.88
CA LEU A 200 8.07 3.58 -3.73
C LEU A 200 7.72 2.97 -5.09
N TYR A 201 6.88 1.93 -5.13
CA TYR A 201 6.42 1.35 -6.39
C TYR A 201 5.68 2.38 -7.27
N MET A 202 4.84 3.21 -6.66
CA MET A 202 4.14 4.28 -7.37
C MET A 202 5.10 5.37 -7.88
N GLN A 203 6.11 5.75 -7.08
CA GLN A 203 7.17 6.66 -7.54
C GLN A 203 7.92 6.10 -8.74
N ASP A 204 8.32 4.83 -8.69
CA ASP A 204 9.03 4.17 -9.78
C ASP A 204 8.17 4.12 -11.04
N ARG A 205 6.93 3.64 -10.91
CA ARG A 205 6.03 3.42 -12.04
C ARG A 205 5.58 4.71 -12.72
N HIS A 206 5.29 5.76 -11.96
CA HIS A 206 4.69 7.00 -12.51
C HIS A 206 5.67 8.16 -12.63
N LEU A 207 6.73 8.18 -11.82
CA LEU A 207 7.73 9.25 -11.82
C LEU A 207 9.10 8.78 -12.36
N GLY A 208 9.22 7.49 -12.69
CA GLY A 208 10.42 6.90 -13.30
C GLY A 208 11.58 6.67 -12.34
N LYS A 209 11.39 6.87 -11.03
CA LYS A 209 12.40 6.56 -10.01
C LYS A 209 11.84 6.59 -8.59
N MET A 210 12.44 5.80 -7.70
CA MET A 210 12.23 5.84 -6.25
C MET A 210 12.89 7.06 -5.56
N ALA A 211 12.50 8.28 -5.93
CA ALA A 211 13.12 9.52 -5.46
C ALA A 211 13.20 9.66 -3.92
N ARG A 212 12.30 9.03 -3.16
CA ARG A 212 12.31 9.08 -1.69
C ARG A 212 13.60 8.51 -1.08
N VAL A 213 14.19 7.50 -1.69
CA VAL A 213 15.35 6.76 -1.16
C VAL A 213 16.63 7.01 -1.96
N GLU A 214 16.61 7.92 -2.94
CA GLU A 214 17.73 8.17 -3.86
C GLU A 214 19.01 8.65 -3.18
N GLN A 215 18.89 9.42 -2.11
CA GLN A 215 20.04 9.88 -1.33
C GLN A 215 20.51 8.79 -0.37
N ASP A 216 19.58 8.19 0.36
CA ASP A 216 19.88 7.25 1.43
C ASP A 216 20.47 5.94 0.89
N ILE A 217 20.05 5.48 -0.29
CA ILE A 217 20.60 4.26 -0.90
C ILE A 217 22.11 4.39 -1.17
N ARG A 218 22.61 5.59 -1.47
CA ARG A 218 24.03 5.83 -1.77
C ARG A 218 24.95 5.53 -0.60
N ILE A 219 24.45 5.73 0.61
CA ILE A 219 25.19 5.52 1.87
C ILE A 219 24.83 4.18 2.54
N ALA A 220 23.87 3.44 2.00
CA ALA A 220 23.40 2.19 2.60
C ALA A 220 24.50 1.14 2.81
N PRO A 221 25.45 0.89 1.87
CA PRO A 221 26.51 -0.08 2.10
C PRO A 221 27.40 0.28 3.30
N ASP A 222 27.74 1.56 3.45
CA ASP A 222 28.56 2.03 4.58
C ASP A 222 27.76 1.98 5.89
N PHE A 223 26.50 2.41 5.88
CA PHE A 223 25.60 2.33 7.03
C PHE A 223 25.48 0.89 7.54
N VAL A 224 25.12 -0.06 6.67
CA VAL A 224 24.94 -1.46 7.08
C VAL A 224 26.24 -2.07 7.61
N LYS A 225 27.37 -1.71 7.01
CA LYS A 225 28.70 -2.16 7.47
C LYS A 225 29.04 -1.61 8.87
N MET A 226 28.71 -0.35 9.15
CA MET A 226 28.96 0.29 10.46
C MET A 226 28.09 -0.31 11.56
N GLU A 227 26.87 -0.74 11.25
CA GLU A 227 25.94 -1.27 12.24
C GLU A 227 26.14 -2.77 12.56
N HIS A 228 27.11 -3.44 11.92
CA HIS A 228 27.58 -4.79 12.28
C HIS A 228 26.47 -5.84 12.52
N GLY A 229 25.45 -5.89 11.65
CA GLY A 229 24.31 -6.83 11.80
C GLY A 229 23.10 -6.27 12.56
N HIS A 230 23.09 -4.96 12.82
CA HIS A 230 22.03 -4.29 13.56
C HIS A 230 21.38 -3.12 12.81
N ALA A 231 21.58 -3.03 11.49
CA ALA A 231 21.18 -1.85 10.71
C ALA A 231 19.67 -1.54 10.80
N TRP A 232 18.81 -2.55 10.87
CA TRP A 232 17.37 -2.36 11.10
C TRP A 232 17.06 -1.79 12.48
N GLY A 233 17.65 -2.36 13.53
CA GLY A 233 17.42 -1.92 14.91
C GLY A 233 17.96 -0.52 15.16
N ALA A 234 19.09 -0.17 14.54
CA ALA A 234 19.75 1.12 14.64
C ALA A 234 19.09 2.21 13.75
N GLY A 235 18.56 1.82 12.60
CA GLY A 235 17.95 2.71 11.63
C GLY A 235 16.53 3.16 11.99
N GLY A 236 16.14 4.32 11.49
CA GLY A 236 14.76 4.80 11.50
C GLY A 236 13.95 4.23 10.33
N ALA A 237 12.73 4.74 10.14
CA ALA A 237 11.86 4.27 9.07
C ALA A 237 12.44 4.49 7.66
N GLY A 238 13.19 5.58 7.46
CA GLY A 238 13.88 5.88 6.20
C GLY A 238 14.96 4.85 5.88
N GLU A 239 15.89 4.62 6.81
CA GLU A 239 16.98 3.65 6.63
C GLU A 239 16.45 2.22 6.46
N ARG A 240 15.41 1.84 7.21
CA ARG A 240 14.74 0.54 7.05
C ARG A 240 14.07 0.38 5.68
N LEU A 241 13.53 1.46 5.11
CA LEU A 241 12.94 1.43 3.78
C LEU A 241 14.00 1.18 2.70
N VAL A 242 15.22 1.69 2.91
CA VAL A 242 16.35 1.50 1.99
C VAL A 242 16.77 0.03 1.89
N MET A 243 16.60 -0.78 2.94
CA MET A 243 16.77 -2.24 2.84
C MET A 243 15.92 -2.81 1.69
N PHE A 244 14.64 -2.45 1.63
CA PHE A 244 13.75 -2.93 0.57
C PHE A 244 14.09 -2.34 -0.79
N ALA A 245 14.57 -1.09 -0.84
CA ALA A 245 15.09 -0.50 -2.07
C ALA A 245 16.30 -1.26 -2.61
N GLN A 246 17.30 -1.60 -1.76
CA GLN A 246 18.44 -2.44 -2.15
C GLN A 246 17.99 -3.81 -2.68
N LEU A 247 17.00 -4.44 -2.03
CA LEU A 247 16.46 -5.72 -2.49
C LEU A 247 15.75 -5.60 -3.84
N LYS A 248 14.95 -4.55 -4.06
CA LYS A 248 14.30 -4.28 -5.35
C LYS A 248 15.34 -4.04 -6.46
N GLU A 249 16.34 -3.21 -6.20
CA GLU A 249 17.37 -2.86 -7.17
C GLU A 249 18.30 -4.04 -7.48
N TRP A 250 18.57 -4.90 -6.50
CA TRP A 250 19.22 -6.18 -6.74
C TRP A 250 18.36 -7.07 -7.65
N ALA A 251 17.07 -7.21 -7.34
CA ALA A 251 16.13 -8.02 -8.11
C ALA A 251 15.95 -7.51 -9.54
N GLU A 252 16.04 -6.19 -9.77
CA GLU A 252 16.01 -5.59 -11.11
C GLU A 252 17.07 -6.21 -12.05
N SER A 253 18.25 -6.53 -11.52
CA SER A 253 19.33 -7.16 -12.29
C SER A 253 19.39 -8.68 -12.21
N GLU A 254 18.96 -9.28 -11.09
CA GLU A 254 19.29 -10.67 -10.75
C GLU A 254 18.07 -11.59 -10.66
N PHE A 255 16.85 -11.04 -10.72
CA PHE A 255 15.61 -11.82 -10.63
C PHE A 255 14.81 -11.76 -11.94
N ASP A 256 14.47 -12.93 -12.47
CA ASP A 256 13.54 -13.06 -13.60
C ASP A 256 12.26 -13.77 -13.17
N ILE A 257 11.12 -13.10 -13.33
CA ILE A 257 9.81 -13.66 -13.01
C ILE A 257 9.41 -14.80 -13.96
N ALA A 258 9.96 -14.82 -15.19
CA ALA A 258 9.67 -15.85 -16.18
C ALA A 258 10.08 -17.26 -15.70
N ASP A 259 11.07 -17.35 -14.81
CA ASP A 259 11.51 -18.62 -14.21
C ASP A 259 10.43 -19.32 -13.38
N TRP A 260 9.40 -18.58 -12.96
CA TRP A 260 8.25 -19.09 -12.20
C TRP A 260 7.02 -19.31 -13.06
N TYR A 261 6.96 -18.67 -14.23
CA TYR A 261 5.81 -18.68 -15.13
C TYR A 261 6.25 -19.17 -16.52
N PRO A 262 6.28 -20.49 -16.76
CA PRO A 262 6.74 -21.05 -18.04
C PRO A 262 5.80 -20.76 -19.22
N ASN A 263 4.59 -20.24 -18.92
CA ASN A 263 3.56 -19.90 -19.90
C ASN A 263 3.40 -18.37 -19.99
N GLU A 264 2.17 -17.89 -20.10
CA GLU A 264 1.85 -16.47 -20.13
C GLU A 264 2.05 -15.84 -18.75
N LEU A 265 2.77 -14.71 -18.72
CA LEU A 265 3.00 -13.93 -17.53
C LEU A 265 1.73 -13.12 -17.17
N PRO A 266 1.20 -13.23 -15.94
CA PRO A 266 0.06 -12.40 -15.53
C PRO A 266 0.33 -10.90 -15.68
N SER A 267 -0.71 -10.14 -16.07
CA SER A 267 -0.61 -8.73 -16.45
C SER A 267 -0.14 -7.76 -15.35
N TYR A 268 -0.21 -8.19 -14.09
CA TYR A 268 0.29 -7.44 -12.95
C TYR A 268 1.81 -7.50 -12.80
N TYR A 269 2.50 -8.43 -13.45
CA TYR A 269 3.96 -8.39 -13.57
C TYR A 269 4.40 -7.47 -14.70
N LYS A 270 5.58 -6.88 -14.55
CA LYS A 270 6.15 -5.91 -15.48
C LYS A 270 7.53 -6.37 -15.95
N VAL A 271 7.82 -6.26 -17.24
CA VAL A 271 9.12 -6.68 -17.80
C VAL A 271 10.00 -5.48 -18.17
N GLU A 272 9.43 -4.29 -18.08
CA GLU A 272 10.08 -3.02 -18.31
C GLU A 272 11.19 -2.77 -17.29
N SER A 273 12.33 -2.28 -17.76
CA SER A 273 13.45 -1.85 -16.92
C SER A 273 12.99 -0.75 -15.95
N GLY A 274 13.57 -0.74 -14.77
CA GLY A 274 13.25 0.19 -13.69
C GLY A 274 12.10 -0.30 -12.81
N VAL A 275 11.21 -1.17 -13.30
CA VAL A 275 10.05 -1.64 -12.52
C VAL A 275 9.95 -3.16 -12.36
N LYS A 276 10.70 -3.97 -13.12
CA LYS A 276 10.61 -5.43 -13.06
C LYS A 276 11.18 -6.03 -11.77
N GLY A 277 12.07 -5.33 -11.05
CA GLY A 277 12.56 -5.74 -9.73
C GLY A 277 11.43 -5.86 -8.69
N TRP A 278 10.35 -5.10 -8.86
CA TRP A 278 9.14 -5.23 -8.04
C TRP A 278 8.40 -6.55 -8.24
N ASN A 279 8.69 -7.32 -9.29
CA ASN A 279 8.09 -8.63 -9.49
C ASN A 279 8.46 -9.61 -8.39
N LEU A 280 9.65 -9.47 -7.78
CA LEU A 280 10.02 -10.28 -6.61
C LEU A 280 9.05 -10.02 -5.45
N PHE A 281 8.71 -8.76 -5.20
CA PHE A 281 7.79 -8.36 -4.13
C PHE A 281 6.37 -8.84 -4.40
N LYS A 282 5.90 -8.65 -5.65
CA LYS A 282 4.60 -9.16 -6.14
C LYS A 282 4.50 -10.67 -5.97
N LEU A 283 5.55 -11.41 -6.34
CA LEU A 283 5.61 -12.86 -6.20
C LEU A 283 5.59 -13.29 -4.73
N MET A 284 6.34 -12.62 -3.86
CA MET A 284 6.32 -12.89 -2.42
C MET A 284 4.92 -12.69 -1.81
N HIS A 285 4.21 -11.62 -2.19
CA HIS A 285 2.80 -11.43 -1.82
C HIS A 285 1.90 -12.57 -2.34
N ARG A 286 2.08 -13.00 -3.59
CA ARG A 286 1.32 -14.11 -4.17
C ARG A 286 1.58 -15.41 -3.41
N PHE A 287 2.83 -15.70 -3.08
CA PHE A 287 3.22 -16.89 -2.34
C PHE A 287 2.78 -16.89 -0.89
N THR A 288 2.62 -15.75 -0.22
CA THR A 288 2.08 -15.71 1.15
C THR A 288 0.57 -15.93 1.19
N ARG A 289 -0.16 -15.67 0.10
CA ARG A 289 -1.60 -15.95 0.02
C ARG A 289 -1.93 -17.33 -0.51
N ASN A 290 -1.04 -17.92 -1.32
CA ASN A 290 -1.30 -19.18 -2.02
C ASN A 290 -0.18 -20.18 -1.74
N ALA A 291 -0.52 -21.31 -1.12
CA ALA A 291 0.40 -22.45 -1.06
C ALA A 291 0.74 -22.97 -2.47
N ASP A 292 -0.29 -23.05 -3.30
CA ASP A 292 -0.22 -23.25 -4.74
C ASP A 292 -1.37 -22.45 -5.37
N ASP A 293 -1.05 -21.78 -6.47
CA ASP A 293 -1.94 -20.95 -7.26
C ASP A 293 -2.28 -21.57 -8.63
N GLY A 294 -1.78 -22.79 -8.90
CA GLY A 294 -2.04 -23.60 -10.09
C GLY A 294 -1.39 -23.11 -11.38
N VAL A 295 -0.94 -21.85 -11.41
CA VAL A 295 -0.31 -21.22 -12.58
C VAL A 295 1.20 -21.03 -12.42
N ILE A 296 1.72 -21.18 -11.20
CA ILE A 296 3.14 -21.02 -10.88
C ILE A 296 3.82 -22.39 -10.94
N ASN A 297 4.97 -22.46 -11.61
CA ASN A 297 5.83 -23.64 -11.56
C ASN A 297 6.62 -23.67 -10.24
N LEU A 298 6.01 -24.23 -9.19
CA LEU A 298 6.61 -24.29 -7.87
C LEU A 298 7.89 -25.14 -7.84
N LYS A 299 8.95 -24.58 -7.25
CA LYS A 299 10.25 -25.23 -7.07
C LYS A 299 10.27 -25.96 -5.73
N GLY A 300 9.44 -26.99 -5.60
CA GLY A 300 9.19 -27.70 -4.34
C GLY A 300 8.06 -27.07 -3.51
N GLU A 301 8.00 -27.38 -2.22
CA GLU A 301 7.02 -26.76 -1.32
C GLU A 301 7.22 -25.25 -1.24
N ASN A 302 6.12 -24.47 -1.26
CA ASN A 302 6.19 -23.03 -1.13
C ASN A 302 6.65 -22.62 0.28
N LEU A 303 7.91 -22.19 0.39
CA LEU A 303 8.52 -21.85 1.68
C LEU A 303 8.04 -20.51 2.25
N CYS A 304 7.28 -19.71 1.51
CA CYS A 304 6.58 -18.54 2.05
C CYS A 304 5.39 -18.93 2.96
N GLN A 305 4.98 -20.21 2.97
CA GLN A 305 3.95 -20.77 3.85
C GLN A 305 4.54 -21.54 5.05
N ALA A 306 5.85 -21.49 5.26
CA ALA A 306 6.50 -22.25 6.33
C ALA A 306 5.94 -21.90 7.71
N THR A 307 5.69 -22.91 8.53
CA THR A 307 5.13 -22.75 9.88
C THR A 307 6.21 -22.86 10.96
N GLY A 308 5.97 -22.23 12.10
CA GLY A 308 6.86 -22.29 13.27
C GLY A 308 8.06 -21.35 13.23
N LEU A 309 8.16 -20.48 12.22
CA LEU A 309 9.17 -19.41 12.14
C LEU A 309 8.59 -18.06 12.58
N GLY A 310 9.45 -17.19 13.12
CA GLY A 310 9.11 -15.79 13.36
C GLY A 310 8.97 -15.01 12.05
N LYS A 311 8.34 -13.83 12.09
CA LYS A 311 8.10 -13.03 10.87
C LYS A 311 9.38 -12.63 10.13
N SER A 312 10.44 -12.32 10.86
CA SER A 312 11.76 -12.00 10.30
C SER A 312 12.38 -13.17 9.56
N ASP A 313 12.34 -14.36 10.16
CA ASP A 313 12.78 -15.60 9.52
C ASP A 313 11.92 -15.91 8.28
N GLN A 314 10.61 -15.70 8.39
CA GLN A 314 9.68 -15.94 7.29
C GLN A 314 9.91 -14.99 6.12
N LEU A 315 10.23 -13.73 6.38
CA LEU A 315 10.61 -12.75 5.36
C LEU A 315 11.88 -13.18 4.62
N MET A 316 12.94 -13.52 5.35
CA MET A 316 14.22 -13.97 4.77
C MET A 316 14.05 -15.26 3.97
N LEU A 317 13.33 -16.25 4.52
CA LEU A 317 13.09 -17.54 3.87
C LEU A 317 12.24 -17.35 2.59
N CYS A 318 11.18 -16.55 2.66
CA CYS A 318 10.32 -16.29 1.52
C CYS A 318 11.06 -15.53 0.41
N ALA A 319 11.87 -14.51 0.76
CA ALA A 319 12.67 -13.78 -0.21
C ALA A 319 13.71 -14.70 -0.89
N SER A 320 14.41 -15.53 -0.11
CA SER A 320 15.40 -16.47 -0.64
C SER A 320 14.75 -17.55 -1.53
N TYR A 321 13.58 -18.05 -1.13
CA TYR A 321 12.78 -18.97 -1.94
C TYR A 321 12.32 -18.31 -3.23
N ALA A 322 11.66 -17.15 -3.16
CA ALA A 322 11.13 -16.48 -4.35
C ALA A 322 12.25 -16.12 -5.35
N ALA A 323 13.41 -15.70 -4.86
CA ALA A 323 14.55 -15.38 -5.71
C ALA A 323 15.42 -16.59 -6.09
N GLN A 324 15.14 -17.78 -5.53
CA GLN A 324 15.98 -18.99 -5.66
C GLN A 324 17.47 -18.71 -5.41
N THR A 325 17.73 -17.85 -4.43
CA THR A 325 19.05 -17.31 -4.10
C THR A 325 19.19 -17.24 -2.58
N ASP A 326 20.34 -17.63 -2.04
CA ASP A 326 20.60 -17.52 -0.60
C ASP A 326 20.88 -16.04 -0.23
N LEU A 327 19.85 -15.35 0.26
CA LEU A 327 19.91 -13.97 0.72
C LEU A 327 20.26 -13.86 2.21
N THR A 328 20.69 -14.93 2.88
CA THR A 328 20.94 -14.95 4.33
C THR A 328 21.89 -13.84 4.76
N GLU A 329 22.99 -13.60 4.03
CA GLU A 329 23.97 -12.55 4.39
C GLU A 329 23.37 -11.14 4.34
N PHE A 330 22.49 -10.88 3.37
CA PHE A 330 21.78 -9.61 3.26
C PHE A 330 20.86 -9.39 4.46
N PHE A 331 20.05 -10.40 4.79
CA PHE A 331 19.13 -10.34 5.90
C PHE A 331 19.82 -10.36 7.26
N GLU A 332 21.01 -10.95 7.37
CA GLU A 332 21.82 -10.93 8.60
C GLU A 332 22.46 -9.57 8.85
N ALA A 333 22.94 -8.90 7.80
CA ALA A 333 23.53 -7.57 7.94
C ALA A 333 22.48 -6.50 8.30
N TRP A 334 21.29 -6.59 7.70
CA TRP A 334 20.17 -5.71 8.05
C TRP A 334 19.45 -6.12 9.34
N ASN A 335 19.25 -7.43 9.53
CA ASN A 335 18.55 -8.04 10.66
C ASN A 335 17.13 -7.48 10.92
N PRO A 336 16.20 -7.58 9.94
CA PRO A 336 14.89 -6.97 10.03
C PRO A 336 14.05 -7.55 11.15
N GLY A 337 13.28 -6.71 11.85
CA GLY A 337 12.49 -7.09 13.02
C GLY A 337 13.27 -7.07 14.35
N SER A 338 14.56 -6.74 14.32
CA SER A 338 15.31 -6.46 15.54
C SER A 338 14.91 -5.11 16.17
N LYS A 339 15.09 -4.98 17.48
CA LYS A 339 14.81 -3.76 18.25
C LYS A 339 16.07 -3.32 18.96
N ALA A 340 16.34 -2.02 18.95
CA ALA A 340 17.38 -1.40 19.78
C ALA A 340 16.76 -0.85 21.08
N PHE A 341 17.45 -1.05 22.20
CA PHE A 341 17.09 -0.48 23.49
C PHE A 341 18.35 -0.04 24.25
N VAL A 342 18.19 0.99 25.06
CA VAL A 342 19.24 1.55 25.91
C VAL A 342 18.77 1.40 27.36
N TYR A 343 19.55 0.71 28.18
CA TYR A 343 19.19 0.52 29.59
C TYR A 343 19.54 1.76 30.42
N PRO A 344 18.76 2.09 31.46
CA PRO A 344 19.15 3.14 32.40
C PRO A 344 20.53 2.87 33.00
N GLY A 345 21.49 3.76 32.75
CA GLY A 345 22.87 3.65 33.27
C GLY A 345 23.86 2.94 32.34
N ASP A 346 23.41 2.40 31.20
CA ASP A 346 24.30 1.89 30.14
C ASP A 346 23.98 2.61 28.82
N PRO A 347 24.84 3.53 28.35
CA PRO A 347 24.58 4.27 27.12
C PRO A 347 24.75 3.42 25.85
N LYS A 348 25.18 2.16 25.96
CA LYS A 348 25.33 1.29 24.80
C LYS A 348 23.96 0.76 24.34
N PRO A 349 23.70 0.75 23.03
CA PRO A 349 22.52 0.09 22.50
C PRO A 349 22.67 -1.43 22.61
N HIS A 350 21.58 -2.07 22.98
CA HIS A 350 21.41 -3.52 23.01
C HIS A 350 20.34 -3.89 21.98
N TYR A 351 20.49 -5.06 21.35
CA TYR A 351 19.62 -5.50 20.26
C TYR A 351 19.00 -6.86 20.55
N GLU A 352 17.69 -6.98 20.32
CA GLU A 352 16.92 -8.22 20.47
C GLU A 352 16.01 -8.45 19.27
N GLY A 353 15.66 -9.71 19.04
CA GLY A 353 14.81 -10.13 17.94
C GLY A 353 15.54 -10.15 16.60
N GLY A 354 14.76 -10.12 15.52
CA GLY A 354 15.29 -10.27 14.16
C GLY A 354 15.35 -11.72 13.69
N ILE A 355 16.26 -12.02 12.77
CA ILE A 355 16.43 -13.35 12.20
C ILE A 355 17.13 -14.30 13.19
N THR A 356 16.82 -15.59 13.12
CA THR A 356 17.31 -16.63 14.03
C THR A 356 18.09 -17.72 13.30
N GLU A 357 18.86 -18.53 14.04
CA GLU A 357 19.52 -19.71 13.47
C GLU A 357 18.54 -20.72 12.88
N ALA A 358 17.29 -20.78 13.37
CA ALA A 358 16.28 -21.66 12.82
C ALA A 358 15.92 -21.22 11.38
N GLY A 359 15.66 -19.92 11.18
CA GLY A 359 15.42 -19.35 9.84
C GLY A 359 16.62 -19.55 8.91
N LYS A 360 17.84 -19.22 9.38
CA LYS A 360 19.07 -19.38 8.59
C LYS A 360 19.31 -20.83 8.20
N SER A 361 19.07 -21.78 9.12
CA SER A 361 19.19 -23.21 8.84
C SER A 361 18.18 -23.68 7.79
N ARG A 362 16.96 -23.12 7.78
CA ARG A 362 15.95 -23.44 6.76
C ARG A 362 16.37 -22.98 5.37
N VAL A 363 16.96 -21.79 5.23
CA VAL A 363 17.52 -21.32 3.96
C VAL A 363 18.70 -22.18 3.53
N ARG A 364 19.67 -22.43 4.42
CA ARG A 364 20.84 -23.29 4.13
C ARG A 364 20.44 -24.69 3.64
N ALA A 365 19.37 -25.25 4.19
CA ALA A 365 18.86 -26.56 3.78
C ALA A 365 18.40 -26.62 2.32
N GLN A 366 18.08 -25.48 1.70
CA GLN A 366 17.68 -25.41 0.29
C GLN A 366 18.87 -25.39 -0.67
N GLN A 367 20.08 -25.11 -0.18
CA GLN A 367 21.30 -25.08 -0.99
C GLN A 367 21.23 -24.12 -2.19
N TYR A 368 20.51 -23.00 -2.05
CA TYR A 368 20.46 -21.98 -3.09
C TYR A 368 21.86 -21.41 -3.38
N PRO A 369 22.14 -21.02 -4.63
CA PRO A 369 23.36 -20.29 -4.95
C PRO A 369 23.41 -18.96 -4.19
N LYS A 370 24.62 -18.48 -3.93
CA LYS A 370 24.85 -17.11 -3.47
C LYS A 370 24.55 -16.12 -4.60
N PRO A 371 24.12 -14.88 -4.28
CA PRO A 371 23.86 -13.88 -5.29
C PRO A 371 25.13 -13.55 -6.10
N VAL A 372 25.01 -13.34 -7.42
CA VAL A 372 26.16 -12.99 -8.26
C VAL A 372 26.59 -11.57 -7.96
N ARG A 373 25.64 -10.64 -7.92
CA ARG A 373 25.83 -9.29 -7.40
C ARG A 373 25.44 -9.23 -5.93
N ASN A 374 26.34 -8.76 -5.07
CA ASN A 374 26.03 -8.62 -3.64
C ASN A 374 24.97 -7.53 -3.40
N PRO A 375 23.78 -7.85 -2.87
CA PRO A 375 22.72 -6.87 -2.60
C PRO A 375 23.13 -5.79 -1.58
N LEU A 376 24.07 -6.06 -0.68
CA LEU A 376 24.57 -5.08 0.29
C LEU A 376 25.42 -3.97 -0.34
N LEU A 377 25.92 -4.19 -1.56
CA LEU A 377 26.72 -3.20 -2.29
C LEU A 377 25.87 -2.32 -3.21
N ILE A 378 24.55 -2.54 -3.27
CA ILE A 378 23.65 -1.70 -4.04
C ILE A 378 23.59 -0.30 -3.43
N ASN A 379 23.91 0.71 -4.22
CA ASN A 379 24.00 2.11 -3.81
C ASN A 379 23.41 3.10 -4.81
N GLU A 380 22.64 2.62 -5.77
CA GLU A 380 22.03 3.41 -6.83
C GLU A 380 20.65 2.84 -7.20
N ILE A 381 19.80 3.70 -7.77
CA ILE A 381 18.47 3.34 -8.28
C ILE A 381 18.56 3.21 -9.80
N SER A 382 18.01 2.13 -10.34
CA SER A 382 17.79 1.94 -11.77
C SER A 382 16.88 3.03 -12.35
N GLN A 383 17.20 3.48 -13.57
CA GLN A 383 16.39 4.45 -14.33
C GLN A 383 15.51 3.75 -15.37
#